data_AF-A0A953YWM9-F1
#
_entry.id   AF-A0A953YWM9-F1
#
_cell.length_a   1.000
_cell.length_b   1.000
_cell.length_c   1.000
_cell.angle_alpha   90.00
_cell.angle_beta   90.00
_cell.angle_gamma   90.00
#
_symmetry.space_group_name_H-M   'P 1'
#
loop_
_entity.id
_entity.type
_entity.pdbx_description
1 polymer ?
#
loop_
_entity_poly.entity_id
_entity_poly.type
_entity_poly.pdbx_seq_one_letter_code
_entity_poly.pdbx_strand_id
1 'polypeptide(L)'
;LNRYVRGWIGYFGLAQQFDLFDKLDGWVRRRIRMCFWKQWRRPRTKVKNLVRLGVNLDFAIKHAMSRKSYWRLSRTPAMRFAMPNKWLHEELGLLSLKQLWCDRAPLRGIA
;
A
#
# COMPACT_ATOMS: atom_id res chain seq x y z
N LEU A 1 -9.06 6.65 6.42
CA LEU A 1 -8.73 5.21 6.39
C LEU A 1 -8.26 4.70 7.76
N ASN A 2 -7.24 5.30 8.39
CA ASN A 2 -6.70 4.85 9.68
C ASN A 2 -7.75 4.66 10.79
N ARG A 3 -8.71 5.60 10.93
CA ARG A 3 -9.82 5.47 11.90
C ARG A 3 -10.65 4.20 11.69
N TYR A 4 -10.96 3.88 10.44
CA TYR A 4 -11.72 2.68 10.09
C TYR A 4 -10.91 1.40 10.41
N VAL A 5 -9.64 1.37 10.02
CA VAL A 5 -8.73 0.24 10.27
C VAL A 5 -8.59 -0.04 11.77
N ARG A 6 -8.46 1.01 12.60
CA ARG A 6 -8.42 0.88 14.07
C ARG A 6 -9.71 0.32 14.67
N GLY A 7 -10.87 0.74 14.17
CA GLY A 7 -12.16 0.18 14.61
C GLY A 7 -12.32 -1.28 14.19
N TRP A 8 -11.97 -1.58 12.93
CA TRP A 8 -12.07 -2.92 12.36
C TRP A 8 -11.18 -3.94 13.08
N ILE A 9 -9.91 -3.57 13.37
CA ILE A 9 -9.02 -4.43 14.17
C ILE A 9 -9.47 -4.53 15.64
N GLY A 10 -10.21 -3.55 16.16
CA GLY A 10 -10.81 -3.64 17.49
C GLY A 10 -11.82 -4.78 17.60
N TYR A 11 -12.59 -5.02 16.53
CA TYR A 11 -13.60 -6.08 16.48
C TYR A 11 -13.01 -7.43 16.03
N PHE A 12 -12.32 -7.44 14.88
CA PHE A 12 -11.80 -8.69 14.28
C PHE A 12 -10.43 -9.10 14.83
N GLY A 13 -9.77 -8.25 15.61
CA GLY A 13 -8.42 -8.49 16.12
C GLY A 13 -8.30 -9.66 17.10
N LEU A 14 -9.40 -10.25 17.56
CA LEU A 14 -9.37 -11.48 18.37
C LEU A 14 -9.20 -12.76 17.53
N ALA A 15 -9.41 -12.68 16.21
CA ALA A 15 -9.21 -13.83 15.32
C ALA A 15 -7.73 -14.24 15.28
N GLN A 16 -7.47 -15.55 15.41
CA GLN A 16 -6.12 -16.13 15.47
C GLN A 16 -5.42 -16.24 14.10
N GLN A 17 -6.08 -15.86 13.01
CA GLN A 17 -5.57 -16.09 11.65
C GLN A 17 -4.65 -14.95 11.17
N PHE A 18 -3.36 -15.01 11.50
CA PHE A 18 -2.35 -13.99 11.12
C PHE A 18 -2.21 -13.81 9.60
N ASP A 19 -2.20 -14.90 8.84
CA ASP A 19 -1.95 -14.89 7.39
C ASP A 19 -2.99 -14.06 6.63
N LEU A 20 -4.23 -14.02 7.15
CA LEU A 20 -5.30 -13.22 6.58
C LEU A 20 -5.00 -11.73 6.73
N PHE A 21 -4.53 -11.30 7.91
CA PHE A 21 -4.19 -9.90 8.18
C PHE A 21 -2.99 -9.44 7.35
N ASP A 22 -1.97 -10.29 7.17
CA ASP A 22 -0.81 -9.94 6.34
C ASP A 22 -1.19 -9.81 4.85
N LYS A 23 -2.00 -10.74 4.33
CA LYS A 23 -2.54 -10.67 2.96
C LYS A 23 -3.41 -9.42 2.75
N LEU A 24 -4.27 -9.11 3.73
CA LEU A 24 -5.13 -7.93 3.68
C LEU A 24 -4.32 -6.63 3.74
N ASP A 25 -3.30 -6.56 4.59
CA ASP A 25 -2.38 -5.43 4.67
C ASP A 25 -1.66 -5.19 3.34
N GLY A 26 -1.20 -6.27 2.70
CA GLY A 26 -0.63 -6.22 1.35
C GLY A 26 -1.63 -5.71 0.31
N TRP A 27 -2.89 -6.16 0.38
CA TRP A 27 -3.96 -5.74 -0.52
C TRP A 27 -4.30 -4.25 -0.35
N VAL A 28 -4.43 -3.76 0.88
CA VAL A 28 -4.72 -2.35 1.19
C VAL A 28 -3.61 -1.44 0.65
N ARG A 29 -2.34 -1.79 0.92
CA ARG A 29 -1.18 -1.03 0.38
C ARG A 29 -1.17 -1.00 -1.14
N ARG A 30 -1.50 -2.11 -1.81
CA ARG A 30 -1.63 -2.15 -3.27
C ARG A 30 -2.80 -1.29 -3.78
N ARG A 31 -3.93 -1.27 -3.06
CA ARG A 31 -5.08 -0.45 -3.41
C ARG A 31 -4.75 1.04 -3.32
N ILE A 32 -4.02 1.47 -2.30
CA ILE A 32 -3.55 2.85 -2.15
C ILE A 32 -2.63 3.23 -3.32
N ARG A 33 -1.63 2.40 -3.66
CA ARG A 33 -0.79 2.62 -4.84
C ARG A 33 -1.60 2.76 -6.13
N MET A 34 -2.65 1.94 -6.30
CA MET A 34 -3.56 2.07 -7.44
C MET A 34 -4.31 3.41 -7.43
N CYS A 35 -4.77 3.90 -6.28
CA CYS A 35 -5.44 5.19 -6.15
C CYS A 35 -4.52 6.34 -6.60
N PHE A 36 -3.26 6.36 -6.16
CA PHE A 36 -2.26 7.32 -6.66
C PHE A 36 -2.07 7.23 -8.17
N TRP A 37 -1.94 6.01 -8.69
CA TRP A 37 -1.80 5.82 -10.14
C TRP A 37 -3.00 6.32 -10.93
N LYS A 38 -4.22 6.15 -10.40
CA LYS A 38 -5.46 6.65 -11.00
C LYS A 38 -5.56 8.18 -10.89
N GLN A 39 -5.08 8.76 -9.79
CA GLN A 39 -5.01 10.21 -9.61
C GLN A 39 -4.09 10.87 -10.65
N TRP A 40 -2.99 10.19 -11.01
CA TRP A 40 -2.09 10.65 -12.07
C TRP A 40 -2.67 10.34 -13.46
N ARG A 41 -3.65 11.13 -13.90
CA ARG A 41 -4.39 10.85 -15.15
C ARG A 41 -3.52 10.89 -16.41
N ARG A 42 -2.63 11.88 -16.54
CA ARG A 42 -1.85 12.13 -17.77
C ARG A 42 -0.48 11.42 -17.72
N PRO A 43 0.02 10.84 -18.83
CA PRO A 43 1.34 10.20 -18.87
C PRO A 43 2.48 11.11 -18.41
N ARG A 44 2.48 12.38 -18.84
CA ARG A 44 3.47 13.38 -18.39
C ARG A 44 3.48 13.56 -16.87
N THR A 45 2.31 13.57 -16.24
CA THR A 45 2.16 13.68 -14.78
C THR A 45 2.66 12.42 -14.07
N LYS A 46 2.39 11.24 -14.62
CA LYS A 46 2.91 9.97 -14.08
C LYS A 46 4.43 9.95 -14.09
N VAL A 47 5.06 10.32 -15.22
CA VAL A 47 6.53 10.39 -15.32
C VAL A 47 7.09 11.37 -14.31
N LYS A 48 6.56 12.61 -14.26
CA LYS A 48 7.00 13.65 -13.32
C LYS A 48 6.95 13.17 -11.86
N ASN A 49 5.85 12.54 -11.46
CA ASN A 49 5.67 12.08 -10.08
C ASN A 49 6.54 10.86 -9.75
N LEU A 50 6.70 9.92 -10.68
CA LEU A 50 7.59 8.77 -10.50
C LEU A 50 9.06 9.21 -10.33
N VAL A 51 9.52 10.14 -11.17
CA VAL A 51 10.87 10.69 -11.08
C VAL A 51 11.08 11.46 -9.78
N ARG A 52 10.08 12.24 -9.34
CA ARG A 52 10.11 12.91 -8.04
C ARG A 52 10.22 11.93 -6.87
N LEU A 53 9.65 10.73 -7.01
CA LEU A 53 9.73 9.65 -6.01
C LEU A 53 10.99 8.78 -6.17
N GLY A 54 11.98 9.22 -6.96
CA GLY A 54 13.29 8.54 -7.08
C GLY A 54 13.34 7.42 -8.12
N VAL A 55 12.33 7.26 -8.98
CA VAL A 55 12.36 6.27 -10.06
C VAL A 55 13.14 6.84 -11.26
N ASN A 56 14.07 6.05 -11.82
CA ASN A 56 14.79 6.42 -13.05
C ASN A 56 13.82 6.80 -14.19
N LEU A 57 14.13 7.89 -14.89
CA LEU A 57 13.34 8.45 -15.99
C LEU A 57 12.93 7.40 -17.03
N ASP A 58 13.84 6.57 -17.51
CA ASP A 58 13.53 5.56 -18.54
C ASP A 58 12.52 4.53 -18.03
N PHE A 59 12.68 4.13 -16.76
CA PHE A 59 11.79 3.19 -16.12
C PHE A 59 10.41 3.80 -15.86
N ALA A 60 10.38 5.09 -15.49
CA ALA A 60 9.16 5.86 -15.30
C ALA A 60 8.39 6.04 -16.61
N ILE A 61 9.06 6.36 -17.72
CA ILE A 61 8.46 6.50 -19.06
C ILE A 61 7.82 5.17 -19.50
N LYS A 62 8.54 4.06 -19.39
CA LYS A 62 8.04 2.71 -19.74
C LYS A 62 6.76 2.35 -18.98
N HIS A 63 6.67 2.70 -17.70
CA HIS A 63 5.49 2.41 -16.88
C HIS A 63 4.35 3.40 -17.12
N ALA A 64 4.64 4.68 -17.32
CA ALA A 64 3.65 5.72 -17.54
C ALA A 64 2.89 5.56 -18.87
N MET A 65 3.58 5.10 -19.92
CA MET A 65 2.99 4.85 -21.25
C MET A 65 2.33 3.47 -21.38
N SER A 66 2.38 2.64 -20.34
CA SER A 66 1.79 1.32 -20.40
C SER A 66 0.27 1.37 -20.52
N ARG A 67 -0.29 0.61 -21.46
CA ARG A 67 -1.75 0.41 -21.64
C ARG A 67 -2.36 -0.59 -20.63
N LYS A 68 -1.57 -1.08 -19.68
CA LYS A 68 -2.04 -2.03 -18.66
C LYS A 68 -3.03 -1.36 -17.70
N SER A 69 -3.98 -2.14 -17.17
CA SER A 69 -4.96 -1.64 -16.21
C SER A 69 -4.29 -1.11 -14.93
N TYR A 70 -4.96 -0.20 -14.23
CA TYR A 70 -4.43 0.42 -13.01
C TYR A 70 -4.10 -0.61 -11.92
N TRP A 71 -4.92 -1.64 -11.77
CA TRP A 71 -4.66 -2.71 -10.80
C TRP A 71 -3.43 -3.54 -11.19
N ARG A 72 -3.19 -3.76 -12.49
CA ARG A 72 -1.97 -4.43 -12.94
C ARG A 72 -0.73 -3.57 -12.69
N LEU A 73 -0.84 -2.27 -12.92
CA LEU A 73 0.26 -1.32 -12.74
C LEU A 73 0.61 -1.10 -11.26
N SER A 74 -0.36 -1.16 -10.33
CA SER A 74 -0.09 -1.03 -8.89
C SER A 74 0.80 -2.11 -8.29
N ARG A 75 0.97 -3.26 -8.97
CA ARG A 75 1.87 -4.36 -8.56
C ARG A 75 3.26 -4.27 -9.20
N THR A 76 3.49 -3.31 -10.10
CA THR A 76 4.78 -3.23 -10.82
C THR A 76 5.92 -2.79 -9.91
N PRO A 77 7.18 -3.15 -10.23
CA PRO A 77 8.33 -2.70 -9.47
C PRO A 77 8.42 -1.18 -9.40
N ALA A 78 8.08 -0.45 -10.48
CA ALA A 78 8.09 1.01 -10.48
C ALA A 78 7.22 1.61 -9.35
N MET A 79 6.06 1.01 -9.08
CA MET A 79 5.17 1.45 -8.00
C MET A 79 5.68 1.06 -6.61
N ARG A 80 6.40 -0.06 -6.49
CA ARG A 80 7.03 -0.48 -5.23
C ARG A 80 8.27 0.36 -4.90
N PHE A 81 9.04 0.74 -5.92
CA PHE A 81 10.18 1.66 -5.80
C PHE A 81 9.74 3.09 -5.50
N ALA A 82 8.73 3.60 -6.22
CA ALA A 82 8.19 4.94 -5.99
C ALA A 82 7.50 5.09 -4.63
N MET A 83 6.79 4.04 -4.18
CA MET A 83 6.05 4.04 -2.92
C MET A 83 6.34 2.75 -2.13
N PRO A 84 7.55 2.67 -1.52
CA PRO A 84 7.90 1.55 -0.68
C PRO A 84 7.01 1.53 0.57
N ASN A 85 6.94 0.38 1.24
CA ASN A 85 6.10 0.22 2.43
C ASN A 85 6.48 1.21 3.54
N LYS A 86 7.78 1.52 3.66
CA LYS A 86 8.32 2.52 4.58
C LYS A 86 7.76 3.91 4.30
N TRP A 87 7.84 4.36 3.05
CA TRP A 87 7.28 5.65 2.62
C TRP A 87 5.76 5.74 2.86
N LEU A 88 5.00 4.66 2.59
CA LEU A 88 3.56 4.63 2.90
C LEU A 88 3.28 4.79 4.40
N HIS A 89 4.14 4.29 5.27
CA HIS A 89 3.99 4.42 6.71
C HIS A 89 4.37 5.82 7.19
N GLU A 90 5.53 6.33 6.75
CA GLU A 90 6.09 7.60 7.23
C GLU A 90 5.34 8.82 6.68
N GLU A 91 5.07 8.85 5.37
CA GLU A 91 4.56 10.06 4.69
C GLU A 91 3.03 10.13 4.71
N LEU A 92 2.37 8.98 4.63
CA LEU A 92 0.90 8.90 4.65
C LEU A 92 0.35 8.56 6.04
N GLY A 93 1.23 8.24 7.01
CA GLY A 93 0.81 7.76 8.32
C GLY A 93 -0.01 6.47 8.26
N LEU A 94 0.16 5.64 7.23
CA LEU A 94 -0.67 4.46 7.04
C LEU A 94 -0.33 3.41 8.09
N LEU A 95 -1.30 3.07 8.93
CA LEU A 95 -1.15 2.02 9.92
C LEU A 95 -1.09 0.65 9.23
N SER A 96 -0.13 -0.18 9.61
CA SER A 96 -0.09 -1.57 9.15
C SER A 96 -1.07 -2.42 9.96
N LEU A 97 -1.95 -3.13 9.26
CA LEU A 97 -2.86 -4.10 9.87
C LEU A 97 -2.10 -5.22 10.58
N LYS A 98 -0.96 -5.63 10.02
CA LYS A 98 -0.07 -6.63 10.62
C LYS A 98 0.47 -6.16 11.96
N GLN A 99 0.98 -4.93 12.04
CA GLN A 99 1.49 -4.37 13.29
C GLN A 99 0.37 -4.25 14.34
N LEU A 100 -0.78 -3.68 13.95
CA LEU A 100 -1.94 -3.56 14.84
C LEU A 100 -2.45 -4.92 15.35
N TRP A 101 -2.36 -5.98 14.53
CA TRP A 101 -2.70 -7.32 14.96
C TRP A 101 -1.68 -7.87 15.96
N CYS A 102 -0.38 -7.64 15.75
CA CYS A 102 0.68 -8.05 16.67
C CYS A 102 0.57 -7.33 18.03
N ASP A 103 0.29 -6.02 18.01
CA ASP A 103 0.10 -5.22 19.24
C ASP A 103 -1.07 -5.73 20.10
N ARG A 104 -2.03 -6.39 19.46
CA ARG A 104 -3.22 -6.98 20.12
C ARG A 104 -3.06 -8.45 20.44
N ALA A 105 -1.93 -9.08 20.10
CA ALA A 105 -1.66 -10.47 20.45
C ALA A 105 -1.74 -10.75 21.96
N PRO A 106 -1.25 -9.88 22.86
CA PRO A 106 -1.34 -10.11 24.30
C PRO A 106 -2.79 -10.23 24.82
N LEU A 107 -3.75 -9.56 24.16
CA LEU A 107 -5.17 -9.59 24.56
C LEU A 107 -5.88 -10.87 24.15
N ARG A 108 -5.28 -11.71 23.29
CA ARG A 108 -5.92 -12.95 22.80
C ARG A 108 -5.90 -14.07 23.82
N GLY A 109 -5.19 -13.91 24.94
CA GLY A 109 -5.10 -14.91 25.99
C GLY A 109 -4.45 -16.19 25.45
N ILE A 110 -3.12 -16.23 25.46
CA ILE A 110 -2.45 -17.53 25.56
C ILE A 110 -2.54 -17.89 27.05
N ALA A 111 -3.49 -18.77 27.36
CA ALA A 111 -3.31 -19.78 28.39
C ALA A 111 -2.41 -20.89 27.81
#